data_AF-A0A2V3PJR7-F1
#
_entry.id   AF-A0A2V3PJR7-F1
#
_cell.length_a   1.000
_cell.length_b   1.000
_cell.length_c   1.000
_cell.angle_alpha   90.00
_cell.angle_beta   90.00
_cell.angle_gamma   90.00
#
_symmetry.space_group_name_H-M   'P 1'
#
loop_
_entity.id
_entity.type
_entity.pdbx_description
1 polymer ?
#
loop_
_entity_poly.entity_id
_entity_poly.type
_entity_poly.pdbx_seq_one_letter_code
_entity_poly.pdbx_strand_id
1 'polypeptide(L)'
;MNKDCPYSKKDIWNYYSNALSQEEEVAMQEHILLCNTCKTKLKQLRELGRILDEENIETNHIEIERKNPIRKYLIIAASIAALILAVFLIIPTSEKTDYPIDEINGDSYSTGDSSKVDSLKIEMKLDTIY
;
A
#
# COMPACT_ATOMS: atom_id res chain seq x y z
N MET A 1 33.74 -19.62 -33.68
CA MET A 1 33.41 -19.41 -32.25
C MET A 1 33.88 -18.01 -31.88
N ASN A 2 32.99 -17.01 -31.84
CA ASN A 2 33.34 -15.67 -31.37
C ASN A 2 33.45 -15.72 -29.85
N LYS A 3 34.67 -15.50 -29.35
CA LYS A 3 35.03 -15.73 -27.95
C LYS A 3 34.54 -14.63 -27.00
N ASP A 4 34.11 -13.48 -27.50
CA ASP A 4 33.62 -12.39 -26.66
C ASP A 4 32.21 -11.97 -27.08
N CYS A 5 31.23 -12.43 -26.30
CA CYS A 5 29.86 -11.97 -26.42
C CYS A 5 29.74 -10.64 -25.65
N PRO A 6 29.33 -9.53 -26.29
CA PRO A 6 29.23 -8.22 -25.63
C PRO A 6 28.06 -8.16 -24.64
N TYR A 7 27.05 -9.03 -24.81
CA TYR A 7 25.88 -9.07 -23.94
C TYR A 7 26.11 -9.91 -22.68
N SER A 8 25.75 -9.32 -21.55
CA SER A 8 25.76 -9.96 -20.25
C SER A 8 24.54 -10.85 -20.05
N LYS A 9 24.51 -11.62 -18.95
CA LYS A 9 23.32 -12.40 -18.58
C LYS A 9 22.12 -11.51 -18.26
N LYS A 10 22.35 -10.31 -17.71
CA LYS A 10 21.29 -9.35 -17.37
C LYS A 10 20.61 -8.85 -18.64
N ASP A 11 21.36 -8.60 -19.70
CA ASP A 11 20.79 -8.11 -20.96
C ASP A 11 19.90 -9.16 -21.63
N ILE A 12 20.30 -10.43 -21.55
CA ILE A 12 19.50 -11.57 -22.02
C ILE A 12 18.23 -11.73 -21.18
N TRP A 13 18.31 -11.50 -19.87
CA TRP A 13 17.13 -11.49 -19.00
C TRP A 13 16.18 -10.35 -19.35
N ASN A 14 16.69 -9.12 -19.51
CA ASN A 14 15.89 -7.97 -19.89
C ASN A 14 15.20 -8.18 -21.25
N TYR A 15 15.89 -8.80 -22.20
CA TYR A 15 15.30 -9.23 -23.47
C TYR A 15 14.18 -10.25 -23.26
N TYR A 16 14.41 -11.29 -22.46
CA TYR A 16 13.38 -12.31 -22.15
C TYR A 16 12.14 -11.72 -21.45
N SER A 17 12.33 -10.74 -20.57
CA SER A 17 11.25 -10.08 -19.83
C SER A 17 10.63 -8.88 -20.54
N ASN A 18 10.95 -8.65 -21.83
CA ASN A 18 10.48 -7.49 -22.62
C ASN A 18 10.74 -6.13 -21.92
N ALA A 19 11.89 -6.00 -21.26
CA ALA A 19 12.28 -4.80 -20.51
C ALA A 19 13.29 -3.91 -21.27
N LEU A 20 13.60 -4.24 -22.53
CA LEU A 20 14.43 -3.43 -23.41
C LEU A 20 13.59 -2.41 -24.18
N SER A 21 14.21 -1.30 -24.57
CA SER A 21 13.61 -0.41 -25.58
C SER A 21 13.56 -1.10 -26.95
N GLN A 22 12.74 -0.57 -27.86
CA GLN A 22 12.58 -1.14 -29.20
C GLN A 22 13.91 -1.23 -29.97
N GLU A 23 14.75 -0.20 -29.88
CA GLU A 23 16.06 -0.16 -30.55
C GLU A 23 17.02 -1.23 -30.00
N GLU A 24 17.07 -1.37 -28.67
CA GLU A 24 17.89 -2.37 -27.99
C GLU A 24 17.40 -3.79 -28.26
N GLU A 25 16.08 -3.98 -28.34
CA GLU A 25 15.48 -5.28 -28.66
C GLU A 25 15.88 -5.74 -30.06
N VAL A 26 15.79 -4.86 -31.08
CA VAL A 26 16.19 -5.18 -32.45
C VAL A 26 17.68 -5.54 -32.51
N ALA A 27 18.54 -4.74 -31.89
CA ALA A 27 19.98 -5.02 -31.84
C ALA A 27 20.28 -6.37 -31.17
N MET A 28 19.56 -6.69 -30.08
CA MET A 28 19.69 -7.96 -29.38
C MET A 28 19.19 -9.14 -30.22
N GLN A 29 18.08 -8.98 -30.95
CA GLN A 29 17.56 -10.00 -31.87
C GLN A 29 18.58 -10.30 -32.98
N GLU A 30 19.15 -9.28 -33.63
CA GLU A 30 20.20 -9.44 -34.63
C GLU A 30 21.41 -10.19 -34.06
N HIS A 31 21.85 -9.83 -32.85
CA HIS A 31 22.94 -10.53 -32.19
C HIS A 31 22.61 -11.99 -31.87
N ILE A 32 21.41 -12.27 -31.35
CA ILE A 32 20.97 -13.63 -31.03
C ILE A 32 20.99 -14.52 -32.28
N LEU A 33 20.69 -14.01 -33.47
CA LEU A 33 20.75 -14.78 -34.71
C LEU A 33 22.16 -15.31 -35.02
N LEU A 34 23.20 -14.57 -34.64
CA LEU A 34 24.60 -14.89 -34.96
C LEU A 34 25.36 -15.52 -33.78
N CYS A 35 24.91 -15.30 -32.53
CA CYS A 35 25.61 -15.72 -31.33
C CYS A 35 25.01 -16.97 -30.69
N ASN A 36 25.68 -18.12 -30.86
CA ASN A 36 25.26 -19.39 -30.25
C ASN A 36 25.20 -19.34 -28.73
N THR A 37 26.08 -18.56 -28.08
CA THR A 37 26.08 -18.41 -26.61
C THR A 37 24.78 -17.77 -26.12
N CYS A 38 24.33 -16.70 -26.79
CA CYS A 38 23.07 -16.03 -26.46
C CYS A 38 21.86 -16.91 -26.77
N LYS A 39 21.86 -17.64 -27.89
CA LYS A 39 20.82 -18.63 -28.21
C LYS A 39 20.66 -19.67 -27.11
N THR A 40 21.78 -20.25 -26.65
CA THR A 40 21.75 -21.29 -25.61
C THR A 40 21.22 -20.74 -24.29
N LYS A 41 21.70 -19.58 -23.84
CA LYS A 41 21.22 -18.94 -22.60
C LYS A 41 19.73 -18.60 -22.67
N LEU A 42 19.28 -18.06 -23.79
CA LEU A 42 17.86 -17.74 -24.00
C LEU A 42 16.98 -19.00 -24.01
N LYS A 43 17.46 -20.10 -24.63
CA LYS A 43 16.78 -21.39 -24.59
C LYS A 43 16.65 -21.92 -23.15
N GLN A 44 17.70 -21.78 -22.34
CA GLN A 44 17.66 -22.18 -20.93
C GLN A 44 16.64 -21.36 -20.13
N LEU A 45 16.55 -20.05 -20.36
CA LEU A 45 15.55 -19.19 -19.70
C LEU A 45 14.12 -19.59 -20.08
N ARG A 46 13.86 -19.87 -21.37
CA ARG A 46 12.56 -20.33 -21.84
C ARG A 46 12.17 -21.69 -21.27
N GLU A 47 13.14 -22.61 -21.17
CA GLU A 47 12.90 -23.92 -20.56
C GLU A 47 12.60 -23.80 -19.06
N LEU A 48 13.31 -22.92 -18.36
CA LEU A 48 13.02 -22.62 -16.95
C LEU A 48 11.60 -22.06 -16.79
N GLY A 49 11.20 -21.11 -17.64
CA GLY A 49 9.83 -20.59 -17.66
C GLY A 49 8.80 -21.69 -17.88
N ARG A 50 9.03 -22.56 -18.86
CA ARG A 50 8.17 -23.71 -19.16
C ARG A 50 8.01 -24.66 -17.97
N ILE A 51 9.10 -24.99 -17.27
CA ILE A 51 9.07 -25.86 -16.09
C ILE A 51 8.25 -25.21 -14.96
N LEU A 52 8.47 -23.92 -14.71
CA LEU A 52 7.71 -23.18 -13.70
C LEU A 52 6.21 -23.09 -14.04
N ASP A 53 5.88 -22.95 -15.33
CA ASP A 53 4.49 -22.95 -15.79
C ASP A 53 3.85 -24.35 -15.70
N GLU A 54 4.60 -25.41 -16.00
CA GLU A 54 4.12 -26.81 -15.96
C GLU A 54 3.93 -27.31 -14.52
N GLU A 55 4.79 -26.91 -13.58
CA GLU A 55 4.62 -27.20 -12.14
C GLU A 55 3.35 -26.54 -11.56
N ASN A 56 2.90 -25.42 -12.14
CA ASN A 56 1.62 -24.81 -11.82
C ASN A 56 0.41 -25.55 -12.42
N ILE A 57 0.59 -26.45 -13.39
CA ILE A 57 -0.51 -27.22 -14.00
C ILE A 57 -0.81 -28.49 -13.18
N GLU A 58 0.19 -29.18 -12.63
CA GLU A 58 -0.03 -30.34 -11.74
C GLU A 58 -0.56 -29.94 -10.34
N THR A 59 -0.42 -28.67 -9.94
CA THR A 59 -0.98 -28.14 -8.69
C THR A 59 -2.39 -27.56 -8.81
N ASN A 60 -3.03 -27.61 -9.99
CA ASN A 60 -4.43 -27.14 -10.19
C ASN A 60 -5.52 -28.12 -9.68
N HIS A 61 -5.19 -29.06 -8.80
CA HIS A 61 -6.15 -29.73 -7.92
C HIS A 61 -5.86 -29.54 -6.43
N ILE A 62 -4.99 -28.60 -6.06
CA ILE A 62 -4.91 -28.16 -4.67
C ILE A 62 -5.73 -26.88 -4.61
N GLU A 63 -6.97 -26.99 -4.12
CA GLU A 63 -7.67 -25.88 -3.51
C GLU A 63 -6.71 -25.24 -2.51
N ILE A 64 -6.04 -24.15 -2.91
CA ILE A 64 -5.35 -23.30 -1.97
C ILE A 64 -6.46 -22.65 -1.16
N GLU A 65 -6.86 -23.30 -0.06
CA GLU A 65 -7.52 -22.62 1.03
C GLU A 65 -6.61 -21.44 1.39
N ARG A 66 -6.92 -20.26 0.86
CA ARG A 66 -6.45 -19.00 1.41
C ARG A 66 -6.95 -18.99 2.85
N LYS A 67 -6.10 -19.48 3.76
CA LYS A 67 -6.32 -19.38 5.18
C LYS A 67 -6.24 -17.90 5.52
N ASN A 68 -7.36 -17.20 5.33
CA ASN A 68 -7.50 -15.76 5.52
C ASN A 68 -6.97 -15.42 6.91
N PRO A 69 -5.80 -14.76 7.04
CA PRO A 69 -5.21 -14.45 8.33
C PRO A 69 -6.12 -13.53 9.15
N ILE A 70 -7.08 -12.87 8.47
CA ILE A 70 -8.14 -12.01 8.99
C ILE A 70 -8.91 -12.68 10.15
N ARG A 71 -9.16 -14.00 10.12
CA ARG A 71 -9.90 -14.66 11.23
C ARG A 71 -9.21 -14.50 12.58
N LYS A 72 -7.87 -14.52 12.63
CA LYS A 72 -7.12 -14.32 13.88
C LYS A 72 -7.22 -12.87 14.36
N TYR A 73 -7.13 -11.91 13.44
CA TYR A 73 -7.29 -10.49 13.74
C TYR A 73 -8.71 -10.15 14.21
N LEU A 74 -9.74 -10.79 13.66
CA LEU A 74 -11.13 -10.61 14.10
C LEU A 74 -11.35 -11.06 15.55
N ILE A 75 -10.75 -12.18 15.96
CA ILE A 75 -10.86 -12.67 17.36
C ILE A 75 -10.16 -11.71 18.32
N ILE A 76 -8.97 -11.21 17.95
CA ILE A 76 -8.23 -10.24 18.77
C ILE A 76 -9.01 -8.93 18.87
N ALA A 77 -9.53 -8.42 17.76
CA ALA A 77 -10.33 -7.19 17.73
C ALA A 77 -11.61 -7.30 18.58
N ALA A 78 -12.32 -8.43 18.51
CA ALA A 78 -13.51 -8.67 19.31
C ALA A 78 -13.21 -8.71 20.82
N SER A 79 -12.09 -9.30 21.22
CA SER A 79 -11.64 -9.33 22.62
C SER A 79 -11.36 -7.92 23.15
N ILE A 80 -10.65 -7.09 22.37
CA ILE A 80 -10.36 -5.69 22.75
C ILE A 80 -11.65 -4.86 22.85
N ALA A 81 -12.58 -5.00 21.90
CA ALA A 81 -13.85 -4.29 21.93
C ALA A 81 -14.72 -4.67 23.14
N ALA A 82 -14.75 -5.95 23.51
CA ALA A 82 -15.49 -6.42 24.67
C ALA A 82 -14.94 -5.84 25.99
N LEU A 83 -13.61 -5.72 26.11
CA LEU A 83 -12.98 -5.09 27.27
C LEU A 83 -13.32 -3.60 27.37
N ILE A 84 -13.28 -2.86 26.26
CA ILE A 84 -13.66 -1.44 26.24
C ILE A 84 -15.12 -1.27 26.66
N LEU A 85 -16.02 -2.10 26.16
CA LEU A 85 -17.45 -2.03 26.50
C LEU A 85 -17.71 -2.39 27.97
N ALA A 86 -17.02 -3.40 28.50
CA ALA A 86 -17.10 -3.75 29.93
C ALA A 86 -16.63 -2.60 30.82
N VAL A 87 -15.55 -1.91 30.45
CA VAL A 87 -15.06 -0.73 31.18
C VAL A 87 -16.07 0.42 31.12
N PHE A 88 -16.69 0.67 29.96
CA PHE A 88 -17.75 1.67 29.80
C PHE A 88 -19.00 1.38 30.65
N LEU A 89 -19.34 0.12 30.88
CA LEU A 89 -20.48 -0.27 31.73
C LEU A 89 -20.18 -0.16 33.23
N ILE A 90 -18.90 -0.27 33.62
CA ILE A 90 -18.48 -0.19 35.02
C ILE A 90 -18.27 1.27 35.46
N ILE A 91 -17.87 2.16 34.55
CA ILE A 91 -17.75 3.59 34.84
C ILE A 91 -19.17 4.22 34.80
N PRO A 92 -19.71 4.71 35.93
CA PRO A 92 -20.97 5.45 35.89
C PRO A 92 -20.74 6.72 35.09
N THR A 93 -21.38 6.83 33.93
CA THR A 93 -21.49 8.08 33.19
C THR A 93 -22.37 9.03 34.00
N SER A 94 -21.73 9.90 34.78
CA SER A 94 -22.41 11.02 35.42
C SER A 94 -22.96 11.95 34.33
N GLU A 95 -24.24 11.79 33.99
CA GLU A 95 -24.96 12.74 33.15
C GLU A 95 -25.63 13.81 34.02
N LYS A 96 -25.14 15.03 33.81
CA LYS A 96 -25.88 16.30 33.64
C LYS A 96 -26.64 16.89 34.82
N THR A 97 -26.37 18.18 35.05
CA THR A 97 -27.43 19.15 35.33
C THR A 97 -27.24 20.36 34.43
N ASP A 98 -28.03 20.44 33.36
CA ASP A 98 -28.40 21.71 32.73
C ASP A 98 -29.22 22.49 33.76
N TYR A 99 -28.81 23.72 34.07
CA TYR A 99 -29.55 24.62 34.96
C TYR A 99 -30.48 25.50 34.12
N PRO A 100 -31.77 25.66 34.49
CA PRO A 100 -32.64 26.61 33.82
C PRO A 100 -32.17 28.04 34.15
N ILE A 101 -31.99 28.87 33.12
CA ILE A 101 -31.72 30.30 33.30
C ILE A 101 -33.08 30.98 33.49
N ASP A 102 -33.39 31.38 34.72
CA ASP A 102 -34.53 32.25 34.98
C ASP A 102 -34.20 33.68 34.50
N GLU A 103 -35.07 34.25 33.67
CA GLU A 103 -35.01 35.64 33.22
C GLU A 103 -35.19 36.60 34.40
N ILE A 104 -34.13 37.33 34.75
CA ILE A 104 -34.24 38.52 35.60
C ILE A 104 -33.79 39.71 34.77
N ASN A 105 -34.78 40.41 34.20
CA ASN A 105 -34.62 41.79 33.74
C ASN A 105 -34.26 42.68 34.94
N GLY A 106 -33.12 43.36 34.86
CA GLY A 106 -32.67 44.33 35.85
C GLY A 106 -31.40 45.02 35.38
N ASP A 107 -31.51 46.28 35.00
CA ASP A 107 -30.52 47.07 34.26
C ASP A 107 -29.19 47.33 35.01
N SER A 108 -28.10 47.30 34.23
CA SER A 108 -27.02 48.30 34.15
C SER A 108 -25.85 48.37 35.16
N TYR A 109 -24.66 48.54 34.55
CA TYR A 109 -23.31 48.95 35.02
C TYR A 109 -22.45 47.84 35.69
N SER A 110 -21.15 47.65 35.42
CA SER A 110 -20.10 48.46 34.77
C SER A 110 -18.95 47.57 34.28
N THR A 111 -18.36 48.01 33.17
CA THR A 111 -17.07 47.70 32.54
C THR A 111 -15.95 47.18 33.45
N GLY A 112 -15.42 46.00 33.15
CA GLY A 112 -14.19 45.47 33.73
C GLY A 112 -13.94 44.05 33.26
N ASP A 113 -13.12 43.91 32.22
CA ASP A 113 -12.54 42.66 31.71
C ASP A 113 -13.46 41.58 31.14
N SER A 114 -13.69 41.66 29.83
CA SER A 114 -13.94 40.47 29.00
C SER A 114 -13.29 40.66 27.63
N SER A 115 -12.08 40.14 27.45
CA SER A 115 -11.44 40.04 26.13
C SER A 115 -12.01 38.83 25.38
N LYS A 116 -13.03 39.09 24.56
CA LYS A 116 -13.47 38.21 23.48
C LYS A 116 -12.62 38.50 22.25
N VAL A 117 -11.98 37.50 21.66
CA VAL A 117 -11.81 37.48 20.18
C VAL A 117 -11.82 36.06 19.64
N ASP A 118 -12.56 35.93 18.56
CA ASP A 118 -13.07 34.74 17.88
C ASP A 118 -12.05 33.90 17.10
N SER A 119 -12.49 32.66 16.85
CA SER A 119 -11.93 31.66 15.95
C SER A 119 -11.85 32.16 14.50
N LEU A 120 -10.73 31.87 13.82
CA LEU A 120 -10.63 32.06 12.37
C LEU A 120 -10.04 30.84 11.67
N LYS A 121 -10.82 30.37 10.69
CA LYS A 121 -10.62 29.23 9.79
C LYS A 121 -9.36 29.41 8.94
N ILE A 122 -8.38 28.52 9.08
CA ILE A 122 -7.14 28.57 8.27
C ILE A 122 -7.33 27.67 7.04
N GLU A 123 -7.39 28.30 5.87
CA GLU A 123 -7.30 27.64 4.56
C GLU A 123 -5.82 27.67 4.13
N MET A 124 -5.16 26.52 4.06
CA MET A 124 -3.76 26.43 3.66
C MET A 124 -3.65 26.29 2.15
N LYS A 125 -3.09 27.32 1.48
CA LYS A 125 -2.55 27.21 0.13
C LYS A 125 -1.02 27.15 0.20
N LEU A 126 -0.48 26.11 -0.42
CA LEU A 126 0.94 25.80 -0.50
C LEU A 126 1.48 26.38 -1.82
N ASP A 127 2.24 27.48 -1.76
CA ASP A 127 2.93 28.01 -2.94
C ASP A 127 4.42 27.65 -2.88
N THR A 128 4.88 27.07 -3.99
CA THR A 128 6.20 26.51 -4.23
C THR A 128 7.21 27.62 -4.55
N ILE A 129 8.41 27.55 -3.98
CA ILE A 129 9.51 28.50 -4.26
C ILE A 129 10.36 27.93 -5.40
N TYR A 130 10.62 28.78 -6.41
CA TYR A 130 11.48 28.57 -7.58
C TYR A 130 12.98 28.58 -7.21
#